data_AF-A0A0N4V9M9-F1
#
_entry.id   AF-A0A0N4V9M9-F1
#
_cell.length_a   1.000
_cell.length_b   1.000
_cell.length_c   1.000
_cell.angle_alpha   90.00
_cell.angle_beta   90.00
_cell.angle_gamma   90.00
#
_symmetry.space_group_name_H-M   'P 1'
#
loop_
_entity.id
_entity.type
_entity.pdbx_description
1 polymer ?
#
loop_
_entity_poly.entity_id
_entity_poly.type
_entity_poly.pdbx_seq_one_letter_code
_entity_poly.pdbx_strand_id
1 'polypeptide(L)'
;MTPALRDMTYRCRITRDKKGVDRGIYPTYYLHLEQDQKNRIFLLAARKRKKSKTANYLISVDPTDMSRVGNSFIAKVRSNALGTQFTIYDNGKNPKKDVKNNDNLRQELAAVVYEVNLMGLKGPRKMTVLIPGIYDAENYCRKQIRPTSEKDSMLEKWKRGKCDEIVVLHNKRPIWHEDTQNFVLNFHGRVTMASVKNFQIIHPDNPDYIVMQFGRISDEQFTMDYRYPLSAVQAFGITMSSFHGKLACE
;
A
#
# COMPACT_ATOMS: atom_id res chain seq x y z
N MET A 1 10.09 3.77 7.97
CA MET A 1 10.67 3.02 6.82
C MET A 1 11.16 1.64 7.25
N THR A 2 11.51 1.45 8.53
CA THR A 2 11.86 0.17 9.13
C THR A 2 10.75 -0.88 8.98
N PRO A 3 11.08 -2.14 8.63
CA PRO A 3 10.14 -3.25 8.70
C PRO A 3 9.56 -3.43 10.11
N ALA A 4 8.37 -3.99 10.19
CA ALA A 4 7.85 -4.52 11.44
C ALA A 4 8.81 -5.57 12.01
N LEU A 5 8.91 -5.61 13.33
CA LEU A 5 9.61 -6.67 14.04
C LEU A 5 8.94 -8.03 13.78
N ARG A 6 9.74 -9.09 13.77
CA ARG A 6 9.21 -10.46 13.65
C ARG A 6 8.26 -10.76 14.81
N ASP A 7 7.27 -11.59 14.53
CA ASP A 7 6.25 -12.04 15.50
C ASP A 7 5.36 -10.93 16.11
N MET A 8 5.59 -9.67 15.75
CA MET A 8 4.75 -8.55 16.14
C MET A 8 3.71 -8.24 15.07
N THR A 9 2.54 -7.79 15.54
CA THR A 9 1.49 -7.23 14.68
C THR A 9 1.25 -5.79 15.08
N TYR A 10 1.50 -4.86 14.15
CA TYR A 10 1.23 -3.45 14.35
C TYR A 10 -0.20 -3.17 13.91
N ARG A 11 -1.09 -2.96 14.90
CA ARG A 11 -2.49 -2.64 14.66
C ARG A 11 -2.65 -1.15 14.43
N CYS A 12 -3.26 -0.74 13.32
CA CYS A 12 -3.43 0.68 13.02
C CYS A 12 -4.87 1.02 12.63
N ARG A 13 -5.20 2.29 12.82
CA ARG A 13 -6.43 2.92 12.36
C ARG A 13 -6.12 3.94 11.28
N ILE A 14 -6.89 3.92 10.21
CA ILE A 14 -6.89 4.98 9.19
C ILE A 14 -8.18 5.77 9.32
N THR A 15 -8.04 7.08 9.49
CA THR A 15 -9.15 8.03 9.45
C THR A 15 -9.09 8.82 8.15
N ARG A 16 -10.20 8.92 7.44
CA ARG A 16 -10.35 9.72 6.22
C ARG A 16 -11.07 11.02 6.55
N ASP A 17 -10.36 12.13 6.46
CA ASP A 17 -10.94 13.46 6.59
C ASP A 17 -11.33 14.03 5.22
N LYS A 18 -12.61 14.37 5.08
CA LYS A 18 -13.19 15.02 3.90
C LYS A 18 -13.48 16.50 4.13
N LYS A 19 -13.35 17.01 5.36
CA LYS A 19 -13.81 18.35 5.77
C LYS A 19 -12.88 19.49 5.33
N GLY A 20 -11.69 19.18 4.80
CA GLY A 20 -10.75 20.17 4.30
C GLY A 20 -11.30 21.06 3.17
N VAL A 21 -10.52 22.09 2.81
CA VAL A 21 -10.85 23.18 1.85
C VAL A 21 -11.42 22.69 0.50
N ASP A 22 -11.15 21.44 0.11
CA ASP A 22 -11.60 20.85 -1.16
C ASP A 22 -12.94 20.11 -1.09
N ARG A 23 -13.73 20.29 0.00
CA ARG A 23 -15.08 19.71 0.18
C ARG A 23 -15.16 18.22 -0.18
N GLY A 24 -14.16 17.44 0.23
CA GLY A 24 -14.13 15.98 0.04
C GLY A 24 -13.58 15.45 -1.28
N ILE A 25 -13.18 16.30 -2.25
CA ILE A 25 -12.64 15.83 -3.54
C ILE A 25 -11.24 15.20 -3.38
N TYR A 26 -10.43 15.75 -2.48
CA TYR A 26 -9.07 15.28 -2.18
C TYR A 26 -8.92 15.04 -0.67
N PRO A 27 -9.56 13.98 -0.13
CA PRO A 27 -9.52 13.73 1.29
C PRO A 27 -8.09 13.45 1.77
N THR A 28 -7.85 13.82 3.03
CA THR A 28 -6.62 13.46 3.74
C THR A 28 -6.85 12.20 4.54
N TYR A 29 -5.88 11.30 4.53
CA TYR A 29 -5.91 10.05 5.27
C TYR A 29 -4.85 10.11 6.36
N TYR A 30 -5.23 9.80 7.59
CA TYR A 30 -4.33 9.80 8.74
C TYR A 30 -4.20 8.39 9.29
N LEU A 31 -2.97 7.88 9.34
CA LEU A 31 -2.62 6.60 9.93
C LEU A 31 -2.19 6.81 11.38
N HIS A 32 -2.79 6.04 12.28
CA HIS A 32 -2.40 6.00 13.68
C HIS A 32 -2.15 4.57 14.13
N LEU A 33 -1.09 4.36 14.93
CA LEU A 33 -0.86 3.12 15.67
C LEU A 33 -1.84 3.04 16.84
N GLU A 34 -2.49 1.89 17.01
CA GLU A 34 -3.35 1.62 18.15
C GLU A 34 -2.50 1.01 19.28
N GLN A 35 -2.37 1.71 20.40
CA GLN A 35 -1.75 1.17 21.61
C GLN A 35 -2.79 0.54 22.53
N ASP A 36 -3.89 1.25 22.76
CA ASP A 36 -5.05 0.80 23.53
C ASP A 36 -6.35 1.36 22.91
N GLN A 37 -7.51 1.18 23.56
CA GLN A 37 -8.79 1.60 22.98
C GLN A 37 -8.94 3.13 22.83
N LYS A 38 -8.19 3.94 23.60
CA LYS A 38 -8.35 5.41 23.65
C LYS A 38 -7.14 6.17 23.13
N ASN A 39 -5.95 5.58 23.21
CA ASN A 39 -4.68 6.19 22.82
C ASN A 39 -4.23 5.71 21.44
N ARG A 40 -3.94 6.68 20.58
CA ARG A 40 -3.49 6.46 19.22
C ARG A 40 -2.31 7.36 18.93
N ILE A 41 -1.23 6.76 18.42
CA ILE A 41 -0.03 7.51 18.03
C ILE A 41 -0.11 7.80 16.54
N PHE A 42 -0.08 9.08 16.17
CA PHE A 42 0.01 9.47 14.76
C PHE A 42 1.31 8.95 14.13
N LEU A 43 1.19 8.35 12.96
CA LEU A 43 2.34 7.84 12.21
C LEU A 43 2.56 8.60 10.91
N LEU A 44 1.52 8.67 10.06
CA LEU A 44 1.62 9.14 8.68
C LEU A 44 0.34 9.83 8.24
N ALA A 45 0.47 10.85 7.40
CA ALA A 45 -0.63 11.44 6.66
C ALA A 45 -0.44 11.20 5.16
N ALA A 46 -1.54 10.99 4.43
CA ALA A 46 -1.52 10.87 2.98
C ALA A 46 -2.62 11.70 2.33
N ARG A 47 -2.29 12.35 1.21
CA ARG A 47 -3.26 13.14 0.44
C ARG A 47 -3.02 12.99 -1.06
N LYS A 48 -4.11 12.82 -1.80
CA LYS A 48 -4.07 12.83 -3.27
C LYS A 48 -3.75 14.23 -3.77
N ARG A 49 -2.80 14.34 -4.69
CA ARG A 49 -2.40 15.61 -5.29
C ARG A 49 -3.44 16.10 -6.28
N LYS A 50 -3.68 17.40 -6.25
CA LYS A 50 -4.37 18.14 -7.30
C LYS A 50 -3.57 18.11 -8.61
N LYS A 51 -4.25 18.31 -9.74
CA LYS A 51 -3.63 18.51 -11.07
C LYS A 51 -2.69 17.36 -11.51
N SER A 52 -3.01 16.12 -11.16
CA SER A 52 -2.29 14.93 -11.62
C SER A 52 -3.19 14.12 -12.56
N LYS A 53 -2.66 13.77 -13.75
CA LYS A 53 -3.38 12.92 -14.74
C LYS A 53 -3.62 11.49 -14.23
N THR A 54 -2.81 11.03 -13.28
CA THR A 54 -2.90 9.71 -12.65
C THR A 54 -3.08 9.85 -11.15
N ALA A 55 -3.43 8.77 -10.45
CA ALA A 55 -3.44 8.77 -9.00
C ALA A 55 -2.03 9.05 -8.48
N ASN A 56 -1.93 10.03 -7.58
CA ASN A 56 -0.66 10.48 -7.03
C ASN A 56 -0.89 10.94 -5.59
N TYR A 57 -0.49 10.11 -4.62
CA TYR A 57 -0.61 10.42 -3.21
C TYR A 57 0.76 10.78 -2.64
N LEU A 58 0.83 11.86 -1.88
CA LEU A 58 1.99 12.16 -1.05
C LEU A 58 1.76 11.56 0.33
N ILE A 59 2.83 11.07 0.95
CA ILE A 59 2.86 10.56 2.31
C ILE A 59 3.85 11.42 3.11
N SER A 60 3.39 11.92 4.26
CA SER A 60 4.12 12.81 5.15
C SER A 60 4.13 12.28 6.58
N VAL A 61 5.19 12.60 7.33
CA VAL A 61 5.26 12.42 8.80
C VAL A 61 4.77 13.64 9.56
N ASP A 62 4.33 14.69 8.87
CA ASP A 62 3.68 15.86 9.45
C ASP A 62 2.24 15.94 8.92
N PRO A 63 1.22 15.89 9.78
CA PRO A 63 -0.19 15.95 9.35
C PRO A 63 -0.60 17.33 8.82
N THR A 64 0.18 18.38 9.10
CA THR A 64 -0.06 19.76 8.70
C THR A 64 0.66 20.14 7.41
N ASP A 65 1.75 19.43 7.07
CA ASP A 65 2.53 19.64 5.85
C ASP A 65 2.40 18.47 4.87
N MET A 66 1.60 18.69 3.82
CA MET A 66 1.42 17.76 2.69
C MET A 66 2.13 18.26 1.42
N SER A 67 3.20 19.04 1.56
CA SER A 67 3.98 19.54 0.44
C SER A 67 5.01 18.51 -0.06
N ARG A 68 5.72 18.84 -1.13
CA ARG A 68 6.87 18.05 -1.63
C ARG A 68 8.21 18.66 -1.22
N VAL A 69 8.16 19.76 -0.48
CA VAL A 69 9.30 20.62 -0.18
C VAL A 69 9.49 20.54 1.32
N GLY A 70 10.67 20.14 1.77
CA GLY A 70 10.94 19.96 3.20
C GLY A 70 11.08 18.49 3.60
N ASN A 71 11.32 18.30 4.89
CA ASN A 71 11.77 17.02 5.46
C ASN A 71 10.61 16.12 5.89
N SER A 72 9.38 16.64 5.88
CA SER A 72 8.14 15.93 6.24
C SER A 72 7.72 14.90 5.18
N PHE A 73 8.01 15.17 3.90
CA PHE A 73 7.71 14.30 2.78
C PHE A 73 8.65 13.09 2.75
N ILE A 74 8.09 11.89 2.93
CA ILE A 74 8.89 10.66 3.02
C ILE A 74 8.60 9.66 1.88
N ALA A 75 7.41 9.70 1.28
CA ALA A 75 7.03 8.72 0.26
C ALA A 75 5.90 9.19 -0.66
N LYS A 76 5.79 8.55 -1.83
CA LYS A 76 4.80 8.87 -2.85
C LYS A 76 4.23 7.61 -3.49
N VAL A 77 2.90 7.52 -3.59
CA VAL A 77 2.20 6.46 -4.33
C VAL A 77 1.77 6.99 -5.69
N ARG A 78 2.11 6.30 -6.77
CA ARG A 78 1.76 6.71 -8.14
C ARG A 78 1.15 5.56 -8.92
N SER A 79 0.00 5.79 -9.57
CA SER A 79 -0.60 4.83 -10.48
C SER A 79 -0.11 4.98 -11.93
N ASN A 80 -0.28 3.92 -12.71
CA ASN A 80 -0.38 4.00 -14.18
C ASN A 80 -1.69 4.71 -14.60
N ALA A 81 -1.86 4.92 -15.90
CA ALA A 81 -3.02 5.61 -16.45
C ALA A 81 -4.35 4.89 -16.17
N LEU A 82 -4.36 3.56 -16.20
CA LEU A 82 -5.57 2.74 -15.99
C LEU A 82 -5.94 2.55 -14.51
N GLY A 83 -5.05 2.90 -13.57
CA GLY A 83 -5.26 2.65 -12.15
C GLY A 83 -5.15 1.17 -11.77
N THR A 84 -4.48 0.36 -12.58
CA THR A 84 -4.30 -1.09 -12.37
C THR A 84 -2.94 -1.43 -11.79
N GLN A 85 -1.97 -0.53 -11.90
CA GLN A 85 -0.62 -0.70 -11.36
C GLN A 85 -0.23 0.53 -10.56
N PHE A 86 0.35 0.33 -9.39
CA PHE A 86 0.82 1.39 -8.50
C PHE A 86 2.25 1.12 -8.07
N THR A 87 3.04 2.17 -7.93
CA THR A 87 4.39 2.12 -7.37
C THR A 87 4.50 3.10 -6.22
N ILE A 88 5.08 2.64 -5.13
CA ILE A 88 5.35 3.41 -3.93
C ILE A 88 6.85 3.75 -3.94
N TYR A 89 7.17 5.04 -3.95
CA TYR A 89 8.53 5.55 -3.97
C TYR A 89 8.88 6.19 -2.62
N ASP A 90 10.16 6.23 -2.28
CA ASP A 90 10.68 7.13 -1.24
C ASP A 90 10.66 8.61 -1.70
N ASN A 91 11.34 9.46 -0.94
CA ASN A 91 11.48 10.88 -1.20
C ASN A 91 12.63 11.24 -2.15
N GLY A 92 13.35 10.26 -2.70
CA GLY A 92 14.45 10.51 -3.63
C GLY A 92 13.99 11.11 -4.97
N LYS A 93 14.98 11.43 -5.80
CA LYS A 93 14.77 12.13 -7.07
C LYS A 93 14.31 11.21 -8.18
N ASN A 94 13.51 11.75 -9.11
CA ASN A 94 13.05 10.98 -10.26
C ASN A 94 14.16 10.91 -11.33
N PRO A 95 14.64 9.73 -11.74
CA PRO A 95 15.73 9.59 -12.70
C PRO A 95 15.46 10.31 -14.04
N LYS A 96 14.19 10.38 -14.48
CA LYS A 96 13.83 11.09 -15.72
C LYS A 96 13.97 12.61 -15.65
N LYS A 97 14.11 13.19 -14.46
CA LYS A 97 14.18 14.65 -14.25
C LYS A 97 15.55 15.14 -13.82
N ASP A 98 16.36 14.27 -13.24
CA ASP A 98 17.70 14.60 -12.74
C ASP A 98 18.69 13.56 -13.30
N VAL A 99 18.94 13.66 -14.61
CA VAL A 99 19.75 12.70 -15.38
C VAL A 99 21.25 12.90 -15.14
N LYS A 100 21.65 14.07 -14.66
CA LYS A 100 23.06 14.47 -14.53
C LYS A 100 23.65 14.16 -13.16
N ASN A 101 22.82 13.88 -12.15
CA ASN A 101 23.28 13.63 -10.78
C ASN A 101 22.60 12.39 -10.21
N ASN A 102 23.32 11.27 -10.19
CA ASN A 102 22.83 9.99 -9.65
C ASN A 102 22.76 9.99 -8.11
N ASP A 103 23.17 11.08 -7.46
CA ASP A 103 23.02 11.23 -6.03
C ASP A 103 21.54 11.33 -5.64
N ASN A 104 21.14 10.43 -4.75
CA ASN A 104 19.81 10.38 -4.15
C ASN A 104 18.67 10.06 -5.15
N LEU A 105 18.91 9.17 -6.12
CA LEU A 105 17.84 8.60 -6.95
C LEU A 105 16.79 7.90 -6.09
N ARG A 106 15.51 8.05 -6.42
CA ARG A 106 14.42 7.42 -5.66
C ARG A 106 14.48 5.89 -5.64
N GLN A 107 14.12 5.32 -4.50
CA GLN A 107 13.89 3.90 -4.33
C GLN A 107 12.42 3.54 -4.59
N GLU A 108 12.20 2.35 -5.15
CA GLU A 108 10.89 1.68 -5.15
C GLU A 108 10.73 0.86 -3.87
N LEU A 109 9.76 1.25 -3.04
CA LEU A 109 9.48 0.63 -1.75
C LEU A 109 8.51 -0.53 -1.87
N ALA A 110 7.59 -0.46 -2.82
CA ALA A 110 6.63 -1.50 -3.13
C ALA A 110 5.95 -1.21 -4.47
N ALA A 111 5.37 -2.22 -5.09
CA ALA A 111 4.46 -2.08 -6.21
C ALA A 111 3.20 -2.93 -5.98
N VAL A 112 2.08 -2.47 -6.52
CA VAL A 112 0.79 -3.16 -6.44
C VAL A 112 0.23 -3.32 -7.84
N VAL A 113 -0.18 -4.54 -8.17
CA VAL A 113 -0.80 -4.89 -9.44
C VAL A 113 -2.18 -5.45 -9.16
N TYR A 114 -3.18 -4.91 -9.85
CA TYR A 114 -4.54 -5.41 -9.87
C TYR A 114 -4.81 -6.05 -11.22
N GLU A 115 -5.23 -7.31 -11.23
CA GLU A 115 -5.66 -7.97 -12.46
C GLU A 115 -6.94 -7.32 -12.99
N VAL A 116 -6.98 -7.13 -14.31
CA VAL A 116 -8.14 -6.60 -15.02
C VAL A 116 -9.04 -7.76 -15.38
N ASN A 117 -10.30 -7.72 -14.96
CA ASN A 117 -11.27 -8.75 -15.30
C ASN A 117 -11.81 -8.49 -16.70
N LEU A 118 -11.07 -8.90 -17.74
CA LEU A 118 -11.37 -8.58 -19.15
C LEU A 118 -12.55 -9.35 -19.76
N MET A 119 -13.24 -10.22 -19.00
CA MET A 119 -14.24 -11.15 -19.56
C MET A 119 -15.54 -11.27 -18.75
N GLY A 120 -15.85 -10.32 -17.86
CA GLY A 120 -17.11 -10.34 -17.09
C GLY A 120 -17.26 -11.50 -16.09
N LEU A 121 -16.22 -12.32 -15.92
CA LEU A 121 -16.16 -13.36 -14.90
C LEU A 121 -16.17 -12.69 -13.52
N LYS A 122 -17.32 -12.78 -12.85
CA LYS A 122 -17.50 -12.33 -11.47
C LYS A 122 -16.62 -13.19 -10.56
N GLY A 123 -15.56 -12.60 -10.03
CA GLY A 123 -14.66 -13.26 -9.11
C GLY A 123 -13.93 -12.28 -8.21
N PRO A 124 -13.42 -12.72 -7.05
CA PRO A 124 -12.63 -11.88 -6.16
C PRO A 124 -11.45 -11.24 -6.91
N ARG A 125 -11.29 -9.92 -6.78
CA ARG A 125 -10.18 -9.18 -7.41
C ARG A 125 -8.85 -9.78 -6.99
N LYS A 126 -7.98 -10.10 -7.96
CA LYS A 126 -6.61 -10.52 -7.68
C LYS A 126 -5.70 -9.31 -7.58
N MET A 127 -4.91 -9.30 -6.52
CA MET A 127 -3.99 -8.25 -6.14
C MET A 127 -2.64 -8.89 -5.84
N THR A 128 -1.61 -8.45 -6.56
CA THR A 128 -0.22 -8.82 -6.33
C THR A 128 0.51 -7.64 -5.74
N VAL A 129 1.24 -7.86 -4.66
CA VAL A 129 2.08 -6.86 -3.99
C VAL A 129 3.52 -7.30 -4.11
N LEU A 130 4.34 -6.44 -4.67
CA LEU A 130 5.78 -6.62 -4.80
C LEU A 130 6.47 -5.74 -3.77
N ILE A 131 7.41 -6.28 -3.02
CA ILE A 131 8.28 -5.52 -2.13
C ILE A 131 9.73 -5.93 -2.32
N PRO A 132 10.72 -5.07 -2.06
CA PRO A 132 12.11 -5.49 -2.15
C PRO A 132 12.40 -6.54 -1.06
N GLY A 133 13.21 -7.54 -1.40
CA GLY A 133 13.56 -8.65 -0.52
C GLY A 133 14.38 -8.24 0.69
N ILE A 134 14.33 -9.06 1.74
CA ILE A 134 15.16 -8.92 2.94
C ILE A 134 16.39 -9.82 2.75
N TYR A 135 17.59 -9.24 2.79
CA TYR A 135 18.83 -10.00 2.61
C TYR A 135 19.55 -10.29 3.92
N ASP A 136 19.29 -9.48 4.95
CA ASP A 136 19.72 -9.72 6.31
C ASP A 136 18.49 -9.55 7.19
N ALA A 137 17.98 -10.69 7.64
CA ALA A 137 16.73 -10.74 8.37
C ALA A 137 16.94 -10.55 9.89
N GLU A 138 18.17 -10.56 10.39
CA GLU A 138 18.50 -10.24 11.78
C GLU A 138 18.54 -8.73 11.98
N ASN A 139 19.16 -8.01 11.04
CA ASN A 139 19.24 -6.55 11.03
C ASN A 139 18.11 -5.88 10.23
N TYR A 140 17.11 -6.63 9.78
CA TYR A 140 15.95 -6.13 9.02
C TYR A 140 16.33 -5.35 7.75
N CYS A 141 17.47 -5.66 7.14
CA CYS A 141 17.98 -4.93 5.99
C CYS A 141 17.35 -5.40 4.69
N ARG A 142 16.82 -4.43 3.95
CA ARG A 142 16.11 -4.64 2.69
C ARG A 142 17.00 -4.31 1.50
N LYS A 143 16.87 -5.09 0.43
CA LYS A 143 17.42 -4.73 -0.90
C LYS A 143 16.92 -3.34 -1.31
N GLN A 144 17.82 -2.52 -1.85
CA GLN A 144 17.46 -1.21 -2.37
C GLN A 144 17.26 -1.30 -3.89
N ILE A 145 16.03 -1.12 -4.34
CA ILE A 145 15.71 -1.06 -5.77
C ILE A 145 15.60 0.40 -6.15
N ARG A 146 16.65 0.95 -6.79
CA ARG A 146 16.72 2.34 -7.29
C ARG A 146 16.84 2.32 -8.82
N PRO A 147 15.71 2.25 -9.55
CA PRO A 147 15.75 2.11 -11.00
C PRO A 147 16.33 3.36 -11.68
N THR A 148 17.28 3.18 -12.58
CA THR A 148 17.79 4.24 -13.48
C THR A 148 17.04 4.24 -14.81
N SER A 149 16.55 3.08 -15.25
CA SER A 149 15.67 2.90 -16.41
C SER A 149 14.35 2.19 -16.05
N GLU A 150 13.39 2.16 -16.97
CA GLU A 150 12.13 1.42 -16.77
C GLU A 150 12.36 -0.09 -16.63
N LYS A 151 13.35 -0.65 -17.34
CA LYS A 151 13.70 -2.08 -17.31
C LYS A 151 14.19 -2.53 -15.93
N ASP A 152 14.68 -1.59 -15.12
CA ASP A 152 15.20 -1.84 -13.78
C ASP A 152 14.11 -1.71 -12.70
N SER A 153 12.91 -1.27 -13.06
CA SER A 153 11.79 -1.16 -12.13
C SER A 153 11.36 -2.53 -11.60
N MET A 154 10.84 -2.54 -10.38
CA MET A 154 10.36 -3.75 -9.71
C MET A 154 9.26 -4.45 -10.52
N LEU A 155 8.37 -3.68 -11.14
CA LEU A 155 7.31 -4.20 -11.99
C LEU A 155 7.86 -4.90 -13.25
N GLU A 156 8.82 -4.28 -13.95
CA GLU A 156 9.39 -4.87 -15.16
C GLU A 156 10.31 -6.06 -14.85
N LYS A 157 11.04 -6.04 -13.74
CA LYS A 157 11.79 -7.20 -13.24
C LYS A 157 10.85 -8.39 -12.98
N TRP A 158 9.75 -8.17 -12.26
CA TRP A 158 8.75 -9.21 -11.97
C TRP A 158 8.11 -9.78 -13.24
N LYS A 159 7.68 -8.93 -14.19
CA LYS A 159 7.10 -9.38 -15.48
C LYS A 159 8.05 -10.26 -16.30
N ARG A 160 9.36 -10.07 -16.14
CA ARG A 160 10.41 -10.86 -16.81
C ARG A 160 10.85 -12.09 -16.02
N GLY A 161 10.22 -12.37 -14.88
CA GLY A 161 10.59 -13.49 -13.99
C GLY A 161 11.87 -13.26 -13.17
N LYS A 162 12.43 -12.05 -13.16
CA LYS A 162 13.65 -11.71 -12.39
C LYS A 162 13.29 -11.28 -10.97
N CYS A 163 12.90 -12.24 -10.13
CA CYS A 163 12.34 -11.98 -8.81
C CYS A 163 13.32 -12.20 -7.64
N ASP A 164 14.61 -12.46 -7.90
CA ASP A 164 15.60 -12.80 -6.84
C ASP A 164 15.70 -11.74 -5.73
N GLU A 165 15.44 -10.47 -6.06
CA GLU A 165 15.48 -9.33 -5.13
C GLU A 165 14.07 -8.86 -4.69
N ILE A 166 13.03 -9.60 -5.04
CA ILE A 166 11.63 -9.18 -4.90
C ILE A 166 10.85 -10.27 -4.17
N VAL A 167 10.19 -9.88 -3.08
CA VAL A 167 9.19 -10.74 -2.44
C VAL A 167 7.85 -10.46 -3.10
N VAL A 168 7.20 -11.54 -3.56
CA VAL A 168 5.91 -11.51 -4.23
C VAL A 168 4.85 -11.98 -3.24
N LEU A 169 3.88 -11.10 -2.96
CA LEU A 169 2.75 -11.37 -2.07
C LEU A 169 1.44 -11.28 -2.85
N HIS A 170 0.41 -11.95 -2.37
CA HIS A 170 -0.91 -11.96 -2.99
C HIS A 170 -2.01 -11.69 -1.99
N ASN A 171 -3.15 -11.19 -2.46
CA ASN A 171 -4.33 -11.20 -1.61
C ASN A 171 -4.79 -12.63 -1.31
N LYS A 172 -5.11 -12.90 -0.05
CA LYS A 172 -5.76 -14.15 0.35
C LYS A 172 -7.10 -14.24 -0.35
N ARG A 173 -7.36 -15.39 -0.99
CA ARG A 173 -8.65 -15.65 -1.63
C ARG A 173 -9.70 -15.84 -0.52
N PRO A 174 -10.88 -15.22 -0.64
CA PRO A 174 -11.94 -15.44 0.33
C PRO A 174 -12.44 -16.89 0.25
N ILE A 175 -12.88 -17.40 1.38
CA ILE A 175 -13.43 -18.76 1.51
C ILE A 175 -14.95 -18.66 1.36
N TRP A 176 -15.54 -19.62 0.65
CA TRP A 176 -16.99 -19.73 0.57
C TRP A 176 -17.56 -20.15 1.92
N HIS A 177 -18.52 -19.39 2.43
CA HIS A 177 -19.23 -19.72 3.67
C HIS A 177 -20.66 -20.17 3.32
N GLU A 178 -20.97 -21.44 3.60
CA GLU A 178 -22.23 -22.05 3.17
C GLU A 178 -23.45 -21.40 3.85
N ASP A 179 -23.40 -21.13 5.15
CA ASP A 179 -24.55 -20.59 5.89
C ASP A 179 -24.99 -19.20 5.41
N THR A 180 -24.04 -18.40 4.95
CA THR A 180 -24.27 -17.01 4.50
C THR A 180 -24.23 -16.87 2.98
N GLN A 181 -24.01 -17.97 2.25
CA GLN A 181 -23.92 -18.06 0.80
C GLN A 181 -23.05 -16.95 0.18
N ASN A 182 -21.91 -16.66 0.82
CA ASN A 182 -21.01 -15.58 0.40
C ASN A 182 -19.54 -15.90 0.64
N PHE A 183 -18.68 -15.17 -0.08
CA PHE A 183 -17.23 -15.25 0.08
C PHE A 183 -16.78 -14.35 1.23
N VAL A 184 -16.16 -14.95 2.26
CA VAL A 184 -15.72 -14.25 3.47
C VAL A 184 -14.23 -14.39 3.72
N LEU A 185 -13.67 -13.40 4.42
CA LEU A 185 -12.36 -13.48 5.05
C LEU A 185 -12.56 -13.23 6.54
N ASN A 186 -11.86 -13.99 7.39
CA ASN A 186 -11.93 -13.79 8.83
C ASN A 186 -10.99 -12.65 9.26
N PHE A 187 -11.57 -11.51 9.61
CA PHE A 187 -10.84 -10.34 10.10
C PHE A 187 -10.74 -10.28 11.64
N HIS A 188 -11.17 -11.32 12.36
CA HIS A 188 -11.13 -11.40 13.83
C HIS A 188 -11.77 -10.18 14.52
N GLY A 189 -12.92 -9.74 14.00
CA GLY A 189 -13.64 -8.56 14.51
C GLY A 189 -12.99 -7.20 14.17
N ARG A 190 -11.84 -7.15 13.50
CA ARG A 190 -11.18 -5.88 13.09
C ARG A 190 -11.93 -5.14 12.00
N VAL A 191 -12.75 -5.83 11.22
CA VAL A 191 -13.50 -5.28 10.09
C VAL A 191 -14.97 -5.58 10.32
N THR A 192 -15.80 -4.55 10.28
CA THR A 192 -17.22 -4.62 10.65
C THR A 192 -18.15 -4.29 9.49
N MET A 193 -17.62 -3.75 8.38
CA MET A 193 -18.41 -3.47 7.18
C MET A 193 -17.93 -4.25 5.98
N ALA A 194 -18.85 -4.87 5.25
CA ALA A 194 -18.57 -5.47 3.95
C ALA A 194 -18.09 -4.41 2.94
N SER A 195 -17.02 -4.73 2.20
CA SER A 195 -16.51 -3.88 1.14
C SER A 195 -15.61 -4.67 0.20
N VAL A 196 -15.68 -4.39 -1.11
CA VAL A 196 -14.71 -4.86 -2.11
C VAL A 196 -13.28 -4.35 -1.87
N LYS A 197 -13.10 -3.45 -0.91
CA LYS A 197 -11.79 -2.93 -0.47
C LYS A 197 -11.22 -3.72 0.71
N ASN A 198 -11.96 -4.63 1.33
CA ASN A 198 -11.44 -5.45 2.42
C ASN A 198 -10.54 -6.54 1.84
N PHE A 199 -9.31 -6.67 2.34
CA PHE A 199 -8.37 -7.69 1.88
C PHE A 199 -7.39 -8.09 2.98
N GLN A 200 -6.84 -9.28 2.82
CA GLN A 200 -5.66 -9.76 3.53
C GLN A 200 -4.57 -10.03 2.50
N ILE A 201 -3.31 -9.74 2.81
CA ILE A 201 -2.13 -10.05 1.99
C ILE A 201 -1.33 -11.15 2.68
N ILE A 202 -0.90 -12.14 1.90
CA ILE A 202 -0.16 -13.32 2.35
C ILE A 202 1.04 -13.59 1.44
N HIS A 203 1.99 -14.36 1.96
CA HIS A 203 2.95 -15.06 1.11
C HIS A 203 2.31 -16.38 0.62
N PRO A 204 2.46 -16.77 -0.66
CA PRO A 204 1.84 -18.01 -1.17
C PRO A 204 2.29 -19.26 -0.41
N ASP A 205 3.55 -19.32 0.02
CA ASP A 205 4.10 -20.46 0.75
C ASP A 205 3.66 -20.51 2.23
N ASN A 206 3.03 -19.44 2.75
CA ASN A 206 2.49 -19.42 4.11
C ASN A 206 1.17 -18.63 4.17
N PRO A 207 0.04 -19.22 3.73
CA PRO A 207 -1.25 -18.55 3.63
C PRO A 207 -1.89 -18.16 4.97
N ASP A 208 -1.43 -18.72 6.09
CA ASP A 208 -1.95 -18.43 7.43
C ASP A 208 -1.23 -17.26 8.07
N TYR A 209 -0.01 -16.97 7.63
CA TYR A 209 0.69 -15.76 7.99
C TYR A 209 0.14 -14.54 7.23
N ILE A 210 -0.79 -13.82 7.88
CA ILE A 210 -1.35 -12.58 7.34
C ILE A 210 -0.34 -11.44 7.46
N VAL A 211 0.37 -11.15 6.37
CA VAL A 211 1.38 -10.08 6.28
C VAL A 211 0.74 -8.71 6.49
N MET A 212 -0.46 -8.52 5.93
CA MET A 212 -1.23 -7.29 6.05
C MET A 212 -2.72 -7.60 6.03
N GLN A 213 -3.50 -6.88 6.82
CA GLN A 213 -4.94 -6.92 6.79
C GLN A 213 -5.49 -5.51 6.73
N PHE A 214 -6.43 -5.27 5.84
CA PHE A 214 -7.10 -3.98 5.72
C PHE A 214 -8.60 -4.17 5.55
N GLY A 215 -9.39 -3.33 6.21
CA GLY A 215 -10.81 -3.28 5.93
C GLY A 215 -11.57 -2.13 6.56
N ARG A 216 -12.82 -2.00 6.13
CA ARG A 216 -13.72 -0.89 6.46
C ARG A 216 -14.47 -1.13 7.76
N ILE A 217 -14.69 -0.04 8.48
CA ILE A 217 -15.42 -0.03 9.76
C ILE A 217 -16.55 0.98 9.73
N SER A 218 -16.31 2.11 9.07
CA SER A 218 -17.31 3.11 8.76
C SER A 218 -16.98 3.75 7.41
N ASP A 219 -17.72 4.78 7.03
CA ASP A 219 -17.43 5.58 5.85
C ASP A 219 -16.07 6.27 5.92
N GLU A 220 -15.60 6.59 7.12
CA GLU A 220 -14.41 7.43 7.31
C GLU A 220 -13.34 6.75 8.15
N GLN A 221 -13.58 5.51 8.58
CA GLN A 221 -12.63 4.74 9.39
C GLN A 221 -12.38 3.35 8.83
N PHE A 222 -11.11 2.96 8.87
CA PHE A 222 -10.60 1.69 8.38
C PHE A 222 -9.58 1.11 9.37
N THR A 223 -9.48 -0.21 9.46
CA THR A 223 -8.36 -0.89 10.11
C THR A 223 -7.28 -1.20 9.08
N MET A 224 -6.03 -1.09 9.51
CA MET A 224 -4.87 -1.52 8.73
C MET A 224 -3.87 -2.14 9.70
N ASP A 225 -3.71 -3.45 9.65
CA ASP A 225 -2.76 -4.17 10.47
C ASP A 225 -1.65 -4.72 9.58
N TYR A 226 -0.40 -4.66 10.03
CA TYR A 226 0.73 -5.17 9.25
C TYR A 226 1.76 -5.86 10.14
N ARG A 227 2.48 -6.79 9.52
CA ARG A 227 3.53 -7.61 10.14
C ARG A 227 4.77 -7.59 9.26
N TYR A 228 5.86 -8.19 9.77
CA TYR A 228 7.05 -8.45 8.97
C TYR A 228 6.66 -9.17 7.67
N PRO A 229 7.24 -8.85 6.50
CA PRO A 229 8.34 -7.92 6.29
C PRO A 229 7.91 -6.48 6.00
N LEU A 230 6.65 -6.07 6.14
CA LEU A 230 6.23 -4.71 5.76
C LEU A 230 6.66 -3.65 6.77
N SER A 231 6.92 -2.44 6.27
CA SER A 231 6.96 -1.22 7.08
C SER A 231 5.62 -0.48 7.04
N ALA A 232 5.40 0.44 7.99
CA ALA A 232 4.21 1.31 8.00
C ALA A 232 4.01 2.06 6.67
N VAL A 233 5.10 2.55 6.06
CA VAL A 233 5.06 3.30 4.79
C VAL A 233 4.62 2.42 3.63
N GLN A 234 5.11 1.18 3.57
CA GLN A 234 4.69 0.21 2.55
C GLN A 234 3.23 -0.17 2.75
N ALA A 235 2.83 -0.58 3.96
CA ALA A 235 1.46 -0.96 4.27
C ALA A 235 0.45 0.18 3.98
N PHE A 236 0.81 1.41 4.37
CA PHE A 236 -0.03 2.57 4.10
C PHE A 236 -0.07 2.92 2.62
N GLY A 237 1.05 2.84 1.91
CA GLY A 237 1.11 3.03 0.47
C GLY A 237 0.28 2.00 -0.32
N ILE A 238 0.33 0.73 0.08
CA ILE A 238 -0.50 -0.34 -0.47
C ILE A 238 -1.97 -0.01 -0.22
N THR A 239 -2.31 0.42 0.99
CA THR A 239 -3.69 0.84 1.31
C THR A 239 -4.15 2.01 0.45
N MET A 240 -3.32 3.02 0.22
CA MET A 240 -3.68 4.16 -0.64
C MET A 240 -4.02 3.74 -2.08
N SER A 241 -3.39 2.67 -2.59
CA SER A 241 -3.73 2.14 -3.91
C SER A 241 -5.16 1.55 -3.99
N SER A 242 -5.71 1.09 -2.86
CA SER A 242 -7.07 0.52 -2.79
C SER A 242 -8.18 1.59 -2.76
N PHE A 243 -7.85 2.80 -2.32
CA PHE A 243 -8.79 3.93 -2.28
C PHE A 243 -9.02 4.57 -3.65
N HIS A 244 -8.17 4.31 -4.63
CA HIS A 244 -8.35 4.80 -5.99
C HIS A 244 -9.44 3.99 -6.70
N GLY A 245 -10.46 4.66 -7.23
CA GLY A 245 -11.44 4.04 -8.13
C GLY A 245 -10.73 3.53 -9.38
N LYS A 246 -11.01 2.28 -9.77
CA LYS A 246 -10.35 1.63 -10.90
C LYS A 246 -11.37 1.53 -12.01
N LEU A 247 -11.18 2.32 -13.07
CA LEU A 247 -12.11 2.40 -14.20
C LEU A 247 -12.33 1.06 -14.92
N ALA A 248 -11.49 0.05 -14.70
CA ALA A 248 -11.53 -1.25 -15.38
C ALA A 248 -11.67 -2.46 -14.43
N CYS A 249 -11.97 -2.25 -13.15
CA CYS A 249 -12.08 -3.35 -12.17
C CYS A 249 -13.40 -3.37 -11.40
N GLU A 250 -14.38 -2.54 -11.81
CA GLU A 250 -15.75 -2.54 -11.27
C GLU A 250 -16.66 -3.49 -12.05
#